data_AF-W2MSP5-F1
#
_entry.id   AF-W2MSP5-F1
#
_cell.length_a   1.000
_cell.length_b   1.000
_cell.length_c   1.000
_cell.angle_alpha   90.00
_cell.angle_beta   90.00
_cell.angle_gamma   90.00
#
_symmetry.space_group_name_H-M   'P 1'
#
loop_
_entity.id
_entity.type
_entity.pdbx_description
1 polymer ?
#
loop_
_entity_poly.entity_id
_entity_poly.type
_entity_poly.pdbx_seq_one_letter_code
_entity_poly.pdbx_strand_id
1 'polypeptide(L)' 'MSESSATQQELTPGQKDYVSRSNDFMSKAKGEGLFRVQRIRDLVTASLPVTHGAVTTVMNAYRADNDARFE' A
#
# COMPACT_ATOMS: atom_id res chain seq x y z
N MET A 1 33.24 17.76 -1.76
CA MET A 1 31.82 17.36 -1.63
C MET A 1 31.58 16.29 -2.67
N SER A 2 31.33 15.06 -2.26
CA SER A 2 31.02 13.99 -3.21
C SER A 2 29.53 14.05 -3.50
N GLU A 3 29.17 14.63 -4.64
CA GLU A 3 27.89 14.30 -5.26
C GLU A 3 27.95 12.81 -5.59
N SER A 4 27.28 12.01 -4.77
CA SER A 4 26.91 10.67 -5.18
C SER A 4 26.06 10.86 -6.43
N SER A 5 26.63 10.53 -7.59
CA SER A 5 25.85 10.23 -8.78
C SER A 5 24.99 9.03 -8.42
N ALA A 6 23.82 9.30 -7.83
CA ALA A 6 22.80 8.29 -7.64
C ALA A 6 22.47 7.80 -9.04
N THR A 7 23.04 6.65 -9.41
CA THR A 7 22.71 5.92 -10.62
C THR A 7 21.19 5.86 -10.63
N GLN A 8 20.54 6.54 -11.58
CA GLN A 8 19.09 6.53 -11.66
C GLN A 8 18.67 5.08 -11.82
N GLN A 9 18.12 4.51 -10.75
CA GLN A 9 17.66 3.14 -10.77
C GLN A 9 16.50 3.07 -11.76
N GLU A 10 16.69 2.33 -12.84
CA GLU A 10 15.63 2.11 -13.80
C GLU A 10 14.62 1.14 -13.20
N LEU A 11 13.42 1.66 -12.93
CA LEU A 11 12.31 0.88 -12.41
C LEU A 11 11.50 0.29 -13.57
N THR A 12 11.05 -0.96 -13.39
CA THR A 12 10.05 -1.55 -14.28
C THR A 12 8.74 -0.76 -14.21
N PRO A 13 7.88 -0.83 -15.25
CA PRO A 13 6.56 -0.18 -15.20
C PRO A 13 5.74 -0.57 -13.96
N GLY A 14 5.80 -1.84 -13.55
CA GLY A 14 5.10 -2.31 -12.35
C GLY A 14 5.64 -1.72 -11.05
N GLN A 15 6.97 -1.53 -10.94
CA GLN A 15 7.57 -0.86 -9.78
C GLN A 15 7.19 0.62 -9.72
N LYS A 16 7.16 1.31 -10.86
CA LYS A 16 6.73 2.72 -10.94
C LYS A 16 5.26 2.87 -10.52
N ASP A 17 4.39 2.00 -11.03
CA ASP A 17 2.97 1.99 -10.68
C ASP A 17 2.76 1.70 -9.19
N TYR A 18 3.46 0.70 -8.64
CA TYR A 18 3.41 0.39 -7.21
C TYR A 18 3.80 1.59 -6.33
N VAL A 19 4.95 2.23 -6.63
CA VAL A 19 5.44 3.38 -5.86
C VAL A 19 4.44 4.54 -5.90
N SER A 20 3.88 4.85 -7.08
CA SER A 20 2.89 5.91 -7.23
C SER A 20 1.66 5.66 -6.35
N ARG A 21 1.12 4.44 -6.40
CA ARG A 21 -0.07 4.08 -5.62
C ARG A 21 0.19 4.06 -4.11
N SER A 22 1.37 3.61 -3.67
CA SER A 22 1.76 3.68 -2.26
C SER A 22 1.87 5.12 -1.76
N ASN A 23 2.42 6.02 -2.59
CA ASN A 23 2.54 7.42 -2.22
C ASN A 23 1.17 8.12 -2.12
N ASP A 24 0.25 7.83 -3.04
CA ASP A 24 -1.12 8.34 -2.99
C ASP A 24 -1.85 7.86 -1.74
N PHE A 25 -1.71 6.57 -1.41
CA PHE A 25 -2.25 6.00 -0.19
C PHE A 25 -1.72 6.74 1.05
N MET A 26 -0.40 6.88 1.17
CA MET A 26 0.23 7.54 2.32
C MET A 26 -0.15 9.02 2.44
N SER A 27 -0.30 9.72 1.32
CA SER A 27 -0.68 11.14 1.29
C SER A 27 -2.11 11.34 1.79
N LYS A 28 -3.06 10.54 1.30
CA LYS A 28 -4.45 10.55 1.76
C LYS A 28 -4.58 10.09 3.22
N ALA A 29 -3.83 9.05 3.60
CA ALA A 29 -3.76 8.55 4.98
C ALA A 29 -3.36 9.65 5.99
N LYS A 30 -2.33 10.43 5.64
CA LYS A 30 -1.86 11.56 6.44
C LYS A 30 -2.90 12.70 6.51
N GLY A 31 -3.60 12.98 5.41
CA GLY A 31 -4.60 14.04 5.33
C GLY A 31 -5.88 13.75 6.13
N GLU A 32 -6.31 12.49 6.20
CA GLU A 32 -7.61 12.13 6.79
C GLU A 32 -7.57 11.73 8.27
N GLY A 33 -6.39 11.55 8.88
CA GLY A 33 -6.26 11.09 10.27
C GLY A 33 -6.87 9.69 10.45
N LEU A 34 -6.09 8.65 10.13
CA LEU A 34 -6.56 7.26 10.12
C LEU A 34 -6.42 6.57 11.47
N PHE A 35 -7.55 6.27 12.15
CA PHE A 35 -7.60 5.25 13.21
C PHE A 35 -8.88 4.38 13.21
N ARG A 36 -9.61 4.28 12.08
CA ARG A 36 -10.71 3.30 11.94
C ARG A 36 -10.46 2.37 10.76
N VAL A 37 -10.58 1.06 10.99
CA VAL A 37 -10.34 -0.02 10.00
C VAL A 37 -11.14 0.18 8.71
N GLN A 38 -12.39 0.65 8.81
CA GLN A 38 -13.23 0.95 7.65
C GLN A 38 -12.58 2.00 6.74
N ARG A 39 -12.05 3.07 7.34
CA ARG A 39 -11.37 4.17 6.64
C ARG A 39 -10.10 3.71 5.93
N ILE A 40 -9.38 2.75 6.51
CA ILE A 40 -8.21 2.13 5.88
C ILE A 40 -8.62 1.35 4.64
N ARG A 41 -9.69 0.54 4.71
CA ARG A 41 -10.17 -0.22 3.54
C ARG A 41 -10.64 0.70 2.43
N ASP A 42 -11.45 1.71 2.75
CA ASP A 42 -11.93 2.71 1.79
C ASP A 42 -10.75 3.42 1.12
N LEU A 43 -9.73 3.76 1.90
CA LEU A 43 -8.53 4.39 1.36
C LEU A 43 -7.71 3.47 0.42
N VAL A 44 -7.57 2.19 0.78
CA VAL A 44 -6.92 1.18 -0.09
C VAL A 44 -7.68 1.05 -1.40
N THR A 45 -9.02 0.98 -1.36
CA THR A 45 -9.84 0.88 -2.57
C THR A 45 -9.69 2.10 -3.48
N ALA A 46 -9.60 3.30 -2.91
CA ALA A 46 -9.43 4.54 -3.65
C ALA A 46 -8.01 4.75 -4.21
N SER A 47 -7.00 4.03 -3.69
CA SER A 47 -5.59 4.19 -4.10
C SER A 47 -5.09 3.06 -4.99
N LEU A 48 -5.72 1.88 -4.92
CA LEU A 48 -5.37 0.70 -5.72
C LEU A 48 -6.41 0.34 -6.80
N PRO A 49 -7.35 1.25 -7.12
CA PRO A 49 -8.62 0.98 -7.80
C PRO A 49 -9.18 -0.46 -7.69
N VAL A 50 -9.25 -0.99 -6.47
CA VAL A 50 -9.78 -2.35 -6.21
C VAL A 50 -11.08 -2.28 -5.43
N THR A 51 -11.90 -3.32 -5.50
CA THR A 51 -13.17 -3.38 -4.76
C THR A 51 -12.94 -3.62 -3.27
N HIS A 52 -13.84 -3.12 -2.42
CA HIS A 52 -13.80 -3.35 -0.97
C HIS A 52 -13.82 -4.84 -0.61
N GLY A 53 -14.54 -5.66 -1.39
CA GLY A 53 -14.56 -7.12 -1.23
C GLY A 53 -13.18 -7.75 -1.45
N ALA A 54 -12.47 -7.37 -2.51
CA ALA A 54 -11.12 -7.86 -2.77
C ALA A 54 -10.13 -7.49 -1.65
N VAL A 55 -10.18 -6.24 -1.18
CA VAL A 55 -9.36 -5.78 -0.03
C VAL A 55 -9.66 -6.61 1.22
N THR A 56 -10.94 -6.88 1.49
CA THR A 56 -11.35 -7.67 2.65
C THR A 56 -10.85 -9.11 2.57
N THR A 57 -10.99 -9.76 1.41
CA THR A 57 -10.50 -11.13 1.18
C THR A 57 -8.98 -11.22 1.38
N VAL A 58 -8.21 -10.30 0.80
CA VAL A 58 -6.74 -10.29 0.93
C VAL A 58 -6.33 -10.06 2.38
N MET A 59 -6.95 -9.11 3.09
CA MET A 59 -6.63 -8.83 4.49
C MET A 59 -6.96 -10.01 5.41
N ASN A 60 -8.04 -10.74 5.14
CA ASN A 60 -8.40 -11.93 5.91
C ASN A 60 -7.44 -13.09 5.62
N ALA A 61 -7.06 -13.31 4.36
CA ALA A 61 -6.08 -14.32 3.99
C ALA A 61 -4.71 -14.04 4.62
N TYR A 62 -4.27 -12.78 4.60
CA TYR A 62 -3.03 -12.37 5.27
C TYR A 62 -3.07 -12.59 6.78
N ARG A 63 -4.19 -12.28 7.45
CA ARG A 63 -4.35 -12.55 8.89
C ARG A 63 -4.29 -14.05 9.19
N ALA A 64 -5.04 -14.86 8.46
CA ALA A 64 -5.04 -16.31 8.63
C ALA A 64 -3.64 -16.92 8.43
N ASP A 65 -2.89 -16.46 7.42
CA ASP A 65 -1.51 -16.90 7.18
C ASP A 65 -0.57 -16.48 8.31
N ASN A 66 -0.68 -15.25 8.82
CA ASN A 66 0.15 -14.81 9.94
C ASN A 66 -0.22 -15.51 11.24
N ASP A 67 -1.51 -15.69 11.55
CA ASP A 67 -1.96 -16.43 12.74
C ASP A 67 -1.42 -17.87 12.71
N ALA A 68 -1.46 -18.53 11.55
CA ALA A 68 -0.89 -19.87 11.36
C ALA A 68 0.65 -19.92 11.47
N ARG A 69 1.34 -18.79 11.36
CA ARG A 69 2.80 -18.70 11.55
C ARG A 69 3.20 -18.48 13.02
N PHE A 70 2.25 -18.23 13.92
CA PHE A 70 2.47 -18.01 15.35
C PHE A 70 1.94 -19.16 16.24
N GLU A 71 1.33 -20.20 15.66
CA GLU A 71 1.03 -21.49 16.31
C GLU A 71 2.14 -22.52 16.07
#